data_AF-A0A444A5T6-F1
#
_entry.id   AF-A0A444A5T6-F1
#
_cell.length_a   1.000
_cell.length_b   1.000
_cell.length_c   1.000
_cell.angle_alpha   90.00
_cell.angle_beta   90.00
_cell.angle_gamma   90.00
#
_symmetry.space_group_name_H-M   'P 1'
#
loop_
_entity.id
_entity.type
_entity.pdbx_description
1 polymer ?
#
loop_
_entity_poly.entity_id
_entity_poly.type
_entity_poly.pdbx_seq_one_letter_code
_entity_poly.pdbx_strand_id
1 'polypeptide(L)'
;MMTLIIPRKEAPVSGEGTVVIPQPAGDEPVIKNTFFFPDIDPKRVRERMRLEQTVAPARLREAIKSGMAETNAELYEYREQKIAAGFTRLADVPADDIDGESIKVFYYERAVCAMATASLYERYRGVDASAKGDKKADSIDSTIDELWRDMRWAVARIQDKPRCIVSQI
;
A
#
# COMPACT_ATOMS: atom_id res chain seq x y z
N MET A 1 2.58 -6.25 -78.76
CA MET A 1 1.60 -6.07 -77.66
C MET A 1 2.36 -5.64 -76.43
N MET A 2 2.00 -4.49 -75.85
CA MET A 2 2.76 -3.80 -74.81
C MET A 2 2.12 -4.12 -73.45
N THR A 3 2.78 -4.93 -72.63
CA THR A 3 2.27 -5.36 -71.32
C THR A 3 2.57 -4.30 -70.26
N LEU A 4 1.52 -3.67 -69.75
CA LEU A 4 1.55 -2.72 -68.63
C LEU A 4 1.91 -3.43 -67.32
N ILE A 5 2.92 -2.92 -66.62
CA ILE A 5 3.34 -3.34 -65.28
C ILE A 5 2.56 -2.49 -64.26
N ILE A 6 1.69 -3.12 -63.48
CA ILE A 6 0.94 -2.51 -62.37
C ILE A 6 1.83 -2.56 -61.12
N PRO A 7 2.19 -1.43 -60.47
CA PRO A 7 2.94 -1.50 -59.22
C PRO A 7 2.02 -1.95 -58.07
N ARG A 8 2.45 -3.01 -57.37
CA ARG A 8 1.82 -3.54 -56.16
C ARG A 8 2.07 -2.55 -55.02
N LYS A 9 1.01 -2.03 -54.42
CA LYS A 9 1.07 -1.17 -53.22
C LYS A 9 1.61 -2.00 -52.05
N GLU A 10 2.83 -1.70 -51.61
CA GLU A 10 3.42 -2.31 -50.41
C GLU A 10 2.68 -1.82 -49.16
N ALA A 11 2.25 -2.77 -48.33
CA ALA A 11 1.73 -2.49 -46.99
C ALA A 11 2.92 -2.28 -46.04
N PRO A 12 2.86 -1.34 -45.09
CA PRO A 12 3.96 -1.12 -44.17
C PRO A 12 4.12 -2.36 -43.27
N VAL A 13 5.36 -2.83 -43.20
CA VAL A 13 5.79 -3.99 -42.42
C VAL A 13 5.70 -3.62 -40.94
N SER A 14 4.76 -4.23 -40.21
CA SER A 14 4.64 -4.12 -38.75
C SER A 14 5.81 -4.83 -38.09
N GLY A 15 6.88 -4.08 -37.83
CA GLY A 15 8.09 -4.56 -37.19
C GLY A 15 8.61 -3.55 -36.19
N GLU A 16 7.83 -3.28 -35.15
CA GLU A 16 8.33 -2.55 -33.98
C GLU A 16 7.97 -3.37 -32.75
N GLY A 17 9.00 -3.97 -32.14
CA GLY A 17 8.88 -4.54 -30.82
C GLY A 17 8.30 -3.47 -29.91
N THR A 18 7.15 -3.76 -29.32
CA THR A 18 6.52 -2.89 -28.33
C THR A 18 7.51 -2.72 -27.18
N VAL A 19 8.33 -1.66 -27.25
CA VAL A 19 9.02 -1.14 -26.10
C VAL A 19 7.89 -0.68 -25.19
N VAL A 20 7.56 -1.51 -24.21
CA VAL A 20 6.69 -1.10 -23.10
C VAL A 20 7.49 -0.05 -22.35
N ILE A 21 7.35 1.20 -22.78
CA ILE A 21 7.84 2.35 -22.04
C ILE A 21 7.10 2.26 -20.69
N PRO A 22 7.79 2.08 -19.56
CA PRO A 22 7.11 2.12 -18.27
C PRO A 22 6.37 3.45 -18.22
N GLN A 23 5.07 3.38 -17.96
CA GLN A 23 4.26 4.59 -17.75
C GLN A 23 5.05 5.49 -16.78
N PRO A 24 5.30 6.77 -17.12
CA PRO A 24 5.95 7.66 -16.19
C PRO A 24 5.14 7.59 -14.90
N ALA A 25 5.84 7.39 -13.78
CA ALA A 25 5.21 7.40 -12.46
C ALA A 25 4.36 8.67 -12.38
N GLY A 26 3.04 8.51 -12.51
CA GLY A 26 2.11 9.62 -12.40
C GLY A 26 2.37 10.30 -11.08
N ASP A 27 2.13 11.61 -11.00
CA ASP A 27 2.26 12.31 -9.73
C ASP A 27 1.43 11.56 -8.68
N GLU A 28 2.09 11.11 -7.61
CA GLU A 28 1.51 10.37 -6.50
C GLU A 28 1.42 11.33 -5.31
N PRO A 29 0.39 12.22 -5.28
CA PRO A 29 0.30 13.23 -4.24
C PRO A 29 -0.01 12.61 -2.89
N VAL A 30 0.52 13.25 -1.85
CA VAL A 30 0.23 12.93 -0.45
C VAL A 30 -1.29 12.81 -0.23
N ILE A 31 -1.70 11.76 0.47
CA ILE A 31 -3.10 11.50 0.81
C ILE A 31 -3.39 12.19 2.14
N LYS A 32 -4.24 13.21 2.09
CA LYS A 32 -4.65 13.97 3.27
C LYS A 32 -5.55 13.14 4.18
N ASN A 33 -5.27 13.20 5.47
CA ASN A 33 -6.06 12.53 6.50
C ASN A 33 -7.03 13.51 7.19
N THR A 34 -7.79 12.99 8.14
CA THR A 34 -8.54 13.80 9.10
C THR A 34 -7.58 14.57 10.02
N PHE A 35 -8.06 15.66 10.63
CA PHE A 35 -7.25 16.61 11.40
C PHE A 35 -6.36 16.01 12.49
N PHE A 36 -6.73 14.86 13.05
CA PHE A 36 -6.01 14.25 14.17
C PHE A 36 -4.86 13.33 13.71
N PHE A 37 -5.03 12.62 12.61
CA PHE A 37 -4.09 11.58 12.14
C PHE A 37 -3.14 12.13 11.06
N PRO A 38 -1.94 11.58 10.89
CA PRO A 38 -0.98 12.08 9.91
C PRO A 38 -1.41 11.77 8.48
N ASP A 39 -1.01 12.63 7.55
CA ASP A 39 -1.11 12.37 6.11
C ASP A 39 -0.16 11.25 5.69
N ILE A 40 -0.50 10.54 4.60
CA ILE A 40 0.33 9.43 4.11
C ILE A 40 0.89 9.76 2.72
N ASP A 41 2.20 9.61 2.56
CA ASP A 41 2.88 9.71 1.27
C ASP A 41 2.95 8.34 0.59
N PRO A 42 2.27 8.13 -0.57
CA PRO A 42 2.35 6.87 -1.31
C PRO A 42 3.79 6.45 -1.67
N LYS A 43 4.70 7.40 -1.89
CA LYS A 43 6.10 7.10 -2.22
C LYS A 43 6.82 6.41 -1.07
N ARG A 44 6.60 6.90 0.16
CA ARG A 44 7.11 6.23 1.38
C ARG A 44 6.56 4.82 1.52
N VAL A 45 5.28 4.59 1.19
CA VAL A 45 4.70 3.24 1.23
C VAL A 45 5.41 2.31 0.25
N ARG A 46 5.66 2.76 -0.99
CA ARG A 46 6.39 1.97 -1.99
C ARG A 46 7.79 1.62 -1.52
N GLU A 47 8.54 2.59 -1.00
CA GLU A 47 9.91 2.41 -0.53
C GLU A 47 9.98 1.44 0.65
N ARG A 48 9.15 1.66 1.68
CA ARG A 48 9.13 0.82 2.89
C ARG A 48 8.76 -0.63 2.58
N MET A 49 7.76 -0.83 1.72
CA MET A 49 7.19 -2.15 1.44
C MET A 49 7.81 -2.82 0.20
N ARG A 50 8.77 -2.15 -0.44
CA ARG A 50 9.41 -2.59 -1.70
C ARG A 50 8.38 -2.99 -2.76
N LEU A 51 7.34 -2.16 -2.92
CA LEU A 51 6.31 -2.41 -3.91
C LEU A 51 6.89 -2.20 -5.31
N GLU A 52 6.93 -3.28 -6.09
CA GLU A 52 7.36 -3.24 -7.49
C GLU A 52 6.55 -2.20 -8.29
N GLN A 53 7.16 -1.66 -9.35
CA GLN A 53 6.51 -0.68 -10.23
C GLN A 53 5.28 -1.24 -10.98
N THR A 54 4.96 -2.52 -10.80
CA THR A 54 3.76 -3.18 -11.33
C THR A 54 2.48 -2.73 -10.62
N VAL A 55 2.57 -2.16 -9.42
CA VAL A 55 1.39 -1.60 -8.72
C VAL A 55 1.07 -0.22 -9.31
N ALA A 56 -0.04 -0.12 -10.03
CA ALA A 56 -0.51 1.15 -10.59
C ALA A 56 -0.76 2.20 -9.49
N PRO A 57 -0.38 3.49 -9.69
CA PRO A 57 -0.56 4.57 -8.71
C PRO A 57 -1.97 4.67 -8.13
N ALA A 58 -2.99 4.53 -8.99
CA ALA A 58 -4.40 4.58 -8.57
C ALA A 58 -4.77 3.43 -7.62
N ARG A 59 -4.25 2.21 -7.87
CA ARG A 59 -4.50 1.03 -7.02
C ARG A 59 -3.82 1.19 -5.67
N LEU A 60 -2.58 1.70 -5.65
CA LEU A 60 -1.87 2.00 -4.41
C LEU A 60 -2.64 3.05 -3.59
N ARG A 61 -3.06 4.14 -4.24
CA ARG A 61 -3.83 5.21 -3.58
C ARG A 61 -5.14 4.68 -2.98
N GLU A 62 -5.84 3.80 -3.68
CA GLU A 62 -7.05 3.15 -3.15
C GLU A 62 -6.75 2.29 -1.92
N ALA A 63 -5.74 1.44 -1.99
CA ALA A 63 -5.34 0.58 -0.88
C ALA A 63 -4.91 1.40 0.37
N ILE A 64 -4.16 2.49 0.18
CA ILE A 64 -3.79 3.38 1.28
C ILE A 64 -5.02 4.05 1.90
N LYS A 65 -5.97 4.56 1.09
CA LYS A 65 -7.21 5.14 1.61
C LYS A 65 -8.00 4.14 2.45
N SER A 66 -8.11 2.89 2.00
CA SER A 66 -8.74 1.83 2.77
C SER A 66 -8.01 1.58 4.09
N GLY A 67 -6.67 1.46 4.06
CA GLY A 67 -5.87 1.30 5.27
C GLY A 67 -6.03 2.46 6.27
N MET A 68 -6.06 3.70 5.78
CA MET A 68 -6.31 4.88 6.59
C MET A 68 -7.72 4.86 7.20
N ALA A 69 -8.75 4.54 6.41
CA ALA A 69 -10.14 4.53 6.87
C ALA A 69 -10.35 3.52 8.01
N GLU A 70 -9.83 2.31 7.85
CA GLU A 70 -9.96 1.23 8.83
C GLU A 70 -9.12 1.51 10.09
N THR A 71 -7.88 1.99 9.93
CA THR A 71 -7.04 2.42 11.07
C THR A 71 -7.70 3.55 11.86
N ASN A 72 -8.31 4.51 11.16
CA ASN A 72 -9.04 5.61 11.79
C ASN A 72 -10.29 5.12 12.55
N ALA A 73 -11.00 4.13 12.01
CA ALA A 73 -12.16 3.53 12.66
C ALA A 73 -11.74 2.80 13.95
N GLU A 74 -10.68 1.99 13.91
CA GLU A 74 -10.15 1.28 15.09
C GLU A 74 -9.61 2.22 16.18
N LEU A 75 -9.10 3.38 15.78
CA LEU A 75 -8.59 4.40 16.69
C LEU A 75 -9.63 5.47 17.05
N TYR A 76 -10.90 5.31 16.65
CA TYR A 76 -11.93 6.33 16.88
C TYR A 76 -12.07 6.68 18.36
N GLU A 77 -12.33 5.68 19.22
CA GLU A 77 -12.48 5.91 20.67
C GLU A 77 -11.21 6.49 21.30
N TYR A 78 -10.05 6.01 20.86
CA TYR A 78 -8.76 6.53 21.32
C TYR A 78 -8.61 8.01 20.97
N ARG A 79 -8.97 8.40 19.74
CA ARG A 79 -8.96 9.80 19.32
C ARG A 79 -9.88 10.65 20.20
N GLU A 80 -11.12 10.22 20.41
CA GLU A 80 -12.08 10.97 21.24
C GLU A 80 -11.53 11.18 22.67
N GLN A 81 -10.90 10.14 23.25
CA GLN A 81 -10.26 10.24 24.57
C GLN A 81 -9.09 11.25 24.58
N LYS A 82 -8.25 11.25 23.54
CA LYS A 82 -7.12 12.20 23.46
C LYS A 82 -7.56 13.63 23.19
N ILE A 83 -8.60 13.83 22.38
CA ILE A 83 -9.21 15.15 22.17
C ILE A 83 -9.80 15.67 23.48
N ALA A 84 -10.53 14.83 24.24
CA ALA A 84 -11.04 15.20 25.55
C ALA A 84 -9.92 15.53 26.56
N ALA A 85 -8.75 14.92 26.41
CA ALA A 85 -7.55 15.25 27.17
C ALA A 85 -6.79 16.51 26.67
N GLY A 86 -7.28 17.18 25.63
CA GLY A 86 -6.74 18.44 25.12
C GLY A 86 -5.76 18.32 23.94
N PHE A 87 -5.54 17.12 23.40
CA PHE A 87 -4.63 16.92 22.27
C PHE A 87 -5.36 17.11 20.93
N THR A 88 -4.77 17.90 20.03
CA THR A 88 -5.39 18.21 18.73
C THR A 88 -4.94 17.28 17.61
N ARG A 89 -3.73 16.71 17.73
CA ARG A 89 -3.12 15.80 16.76
C ARG A 89 -2.50 14.61 17.48
N LEU A 90 -2.36 13.50 16.75
CA LEU A 90 -1.69 12.30 17.24
C LEU A 90 -0.24 12.58 17.64
N ALA A 91 0.45 13.46 16.91
CA ALA A 91 1.82 13.88 17.21
C ALA A 91 1.94 14.67 18.53
N ASP A 92 0.85 15.28 19.00
CA ASP A 92 0.85 16.04 20.26
C ASP A 92 0.66 15.12 21.48
N VAL A 93 0.26 13.86 21.26
CA VAL A 93 0.02 12.92 22.34
C VAL A 93 1.36 12.45 22.90
N PRO A 94 1.59 12.54 24.23
CA PRO A 94 2.84 12.15 24.87
C PRO A 94 3.25 10.72 24.49
N ALA A 95 4.46 10.59 23.95
CA ALA A 95 5.09 9.36 23.55
C ALA A 95 6.60 9.58 23.46
N ASP A 96 7.39 8.51 23.37
CA ASP A 96 8.80 8.65 23.03
C ASP A 96 8.96 9.19 21.61
N ASP A 97 10.04 9.95 21.39
CA ASP A 97 10.46 10.40 20.08
C ASP A 97 11.71 9.64 19.66
N ILE A 98 11.70 9.11 18.43
CA ILE A 98 12.86 8.46 17.80
C ILE A 98 13.15 9.22 16.52
N ASP A 99 14.36 9.77 16.40
CA ASP A 99 14.78 10.57 15.24
C ASP A 99 13.86 11.78 14.96
N GLY A 100 13.30 12.37 16.01
CA GLY A 100 12.37 13.51 15.91
C GLY A 100 10.96 13.14 15.44
N GLU A 101 10.64 11.84 15.34
CA GLU A 101 9.30 11.34 15.05
C GLU A 101 8.69 10.67 16.29
N SER A 102 7.47 11.10 16.64
CA SER A 102 6.67 10.45 17.69
C SER A 102 6.42 8.99 17.32
N ILE A 103 6.70 8.07 18.24
CA ILE A 103 6.45 6.63 18.00
C ILE A 103 4.98 6.35 17.63
N LYS A 104 4.03 7.19 18.07
CA LYS A 104 2.61 7.02 17.75
C LYS A 104 2.32 7.35 16.28
N VAL A 105 2.97 8.37 15.73
CA VAL A 105 2.89 8.70 14.29
C VAL A 105 3.55 7.60 13.47
N PHE A 106 4.73 7.13 13.89
CA PHE A 106 5.42 6.02 13.25
C PHE A 106 4.56 4.75 13.18
N TYR A 107 3.93 4.35 14.28
CA TYR A 107 3.05 3.17 14.29
C TYR A 107 1.77 3.38 13.48
N TYR A 108 1.26 4.61 13.40
CA TYR A 108 0.12 4.90 12.51
C TYR A 108 0.51 4.67 11.05
N GLU A 109 1.64 5.23 10.59
CA GLU A 109 2.13 4.97 9.24
C GLU A 109 2.34 3.48 8.99
N ARG A 110 2.93 2.76 9.96
CA ARG A 110 3.16 1.30 9.87
C ARG A 110 1.86 0.52 9.71
N ALA A 111 0.83 0.84 10.49
CA ALA A 111 -0.47 0.18 10.41
C ALA A 111 -1.08 0.32 9.01
N VAL A 112 -1.09 1.55 8.48
CA VAL A 112 -1.62 1.84 7.14
C VAL A 112 -0.81 1.15 6.05
N CYS A 113 0.53 1.18 6.12
CA CYS A 113 1.41 0.54 5.14
C CYS A 113 1.20 -0.97 5.08
N ALA A 114 1.14 -1.62 6.25
CA ALA A 114 0.97 -3.06 6.35
C ALA A 114 -0.40 -3.48 5.80
N MET A 115 -1.47 -2.78 6.18
CA MET A 115 -2.82 -3.04 5.67
C MET A 115 -2.93 -2.86 4.16
N ALA A 116 -2.44 -1.72 3.64
CA ALA A 116 -2.50 -1.44 2.22
C ALA A 116 -1.75 -2.51 1.40
N THR A 117 -0.59 -2.96 1.90
CA THR A 117 0.21 -4.00 1.24
C THR A 117 -0.47 -5.36 1.30
N ALA A 118 -1.01 -5.76 2.45
CA ALA A 118 -1.76 -7.01 2.60
C ALA A 118 -2.93 -7.07 1.60
N SER A 119 -3.75 -5.99 1.55
CA SER A 119 -4.87 -5.89 0.61
C SER A 119 -4.45 -5.92 -0.86
N LEU A 120 -3.27 -5.39 -1.21
CA LEU A 120 -2.73 -5.48 -2.57
C LEU A 120 -2.31 -6.93 -2.90
N TYR A 121 -1.66 -7.62 -1.97
CA TYR A 121 -1.19 -8.99 -2.15
C TYR A 121 -2.35 -10.00 -2.22
N GLU A 122 -3.38 -9.84 -1.39
CA GLU A 122 -4.61 -10.65 -1.45
C GLU A 122 -5.25 -10.61 -2.84
N ARG A 123 -5.29 -9.41 -3.46
CA ARG A 123 -5.85 -9.22 -4.80
C ARG A 123 -4.93 -9.78 -5.88
N TYR A 124 -3.61 -9.73 -5.69
CA TYR A 124 -2.64 -10.29 -6.63
C TYR A 124 -2.68 -11.83 -6.65
N ARG A 125 -2.89 -12.46 -5.49
CA ARG A 125 -3.03 -13.93 -5.35
C ARG A 125 -4.09 -14.51 -6.29
N GLY A 126 -5.20 -13.79 -6.50
CA GLY A 126 -6.28 -14.26 -7.38
C GLY A 126 -5.93 -14.33 -8.87
N VAL A 127 -4.79 -13.78 -9.29
CA VAL A 127 -4.44 -13.61 -10.71
C VAL A 127 -3.56 -14.74 -11.27
N ASP A 128 -2.81 -15.49 -10.44
CA ASP A 128 -1.78 -16.46 -10.91
C ASP A 128 -1.95 -17.88 -10.33
N ALA A 129 -3.09 -18.52 -10.63
CA ALA A 129 -3.43 -19.89 -10.19
C ALA A 129 -2.89 -20.99 -11.14
N SER A 130 -1.59 -20.98 -11.45
CA SER A 130 -0.92 -22.07 -12.19
C SER A 130 -0.13 -22.99 -11.25
N ALA A 131 0.24 -24.21 -11.66
CA ALA A 131 0.98 -25.17 -10.81
C ALA A 131 2.38 -24.71 -10.36
N LYS A 132 2.98 -23.70 -11.02
CA LYS A 132 4.17 -22.98 -10.51
C LYS A 132 3.80 -21.85 -9.55
N GLY A 133 2.57 -21.36 -9.64
CA GLY A 133 1.93 -20.41 -8.74
C GLY A 133 1.71 -20.99 -7.35
N ASP A 134 1.49 -22.30 -7.16
CA ASP A 134 1.21 -22.88 -5.84
C ASP A 134 2.30 -22.61 -4.79
N LYS A 135 3.58 -22.89 -5.10
CA LYS A 135 4.69 -22.58 -4.16
C LYS A 135 4.89 -21.07 -3.94
N LYS A 136 4.55 -20.26 -4.95
CA LYS A 136 4.61 -18.80 -4.85
C LYS A 136 3.44 -18.28 -4.00
N ALA A 137 2.28 -18.92 -4.08
CA ALA A 137 1.08 -18.60 -3.32
C ALA A 137 1.29 -18.84 -1.82
N ASP A 138 1.82 -19.98 -1.40
CA ASP A 138 2.09 -20.27 0.03
C ASP A 138 3.03 -19.22 0.67
N SER A 139 4.04 -18.75 -0.08
CA SER A 139 4.96 -17.70 0.38
C SER A 139 4.30 -16.32 0.48
N ILE A 140 3.30 -16.05 -0.35
CA ILE A 140 2.54 -14.80 -0.32
C ILE A 140 1.53 -14.84 0.82
N ASP A 141 0.89 -15.98 1.09
CA ASP A 141 -0.10 -16.12 2.16
C ASP A 141 0.53 -15.89 3.54
N SER A 142 1.69 -16.50 3.82
CA SER A 142 2.44 -16.23 5.05
C SER A 142 2.84 -14.75 5.20
N THR A 143 3.22 -14.11 4.10
CA THR A 143 3.53 -12.66 4.10
C THR A 143 2.29 -11.82 4.38
N ILE A 144 1.13 -12.16 3.80
CA ILE A 144 -0.14 -11.46 4.05
C ILE A 144 -0.52 -11.55 5.53
N ASP A 145 -0.43 -12.74 6.12
CA ASP A 145 -0.73 -12.96 7.54
C ASP A 145 0.20 -12.16 8.46
N GLU A 146 1.49 -12.10 8.14
CA GLU A 146 2.46 -11.27 8.85
C GLU A 146 2.13 -9.78 8.76
N LEU A 147 1.70 -9.30 7.58
CA LEU A 147 1.30 -7.90 7.38
C LEU A 147 0.04 -7.55 8.19
N TRP A 148 -0.96 -8.43 8.20
CA TRP A 148 -2.14 -8.23 9.03
C TRP A 148 -1.80 -8.22 10.52
N ARG A 149 -0.89 -9.10 10.96
CA ARG A 149 -0.39 -9.12 12.33
C ARG A 149 0.36 -7.83 12.69
N ASP A 150 1.23 -7.37 11.81
CA ASP A 150 1.99 -6.12 11.97
C ASP A 150 1.06 -4.91 12.07
N MET A 151 0.01 -4.86 11.25
CA MET A 151 -1.03 -3.84 11.34
C MET A 151 -1.67 -3.83 12.74
N ARG A 152 -2.14 -4.99 13.22
CA ARG A 152 -2.79 -5.12 14.54
C ARG A 152 -1.86 -4.73 15.68
N TRP A 153 -0.59 -5.10 15.60
CA TRP A 153 0.41 -4.74 16.58
C TRP A 153 0.71 -3.25 16.59
N ALA A 154 0.75 -2.62 15.42
CA ALA A 154 0.96 -1.19 15.31
C ALA A 154 -0.21 -0.40 15.92
N VAL A 155 -1.46 -0.79 15.63
CA VAL A 155 -2.65 -0.19 16.26
C VAL A 155 -2.62 -0.35 17.78
N ALA A 156 -2.28 -1.54 18.30
CA ALA A 156 -2.17 -1.78 19.74
C ALA A 156 -1.12 -0.86 20.38
N ARG A 157 0.04 -0.65 19.73
CA ARG A 157 1.10 0.24 20.21
C ARG A 157 0.67 1.70 20.29
N ILE A 158 -0.14 2.18 19.34
CA ILE A 158 -0.68 3.55 19.39
C ILE A 158 -1.53 3.76 20.65
N GLN A 159 -2.34 2.76 21.00
CA GLN A 159 -3.23 2.76 22.16
C GLN A 159 -2.53 2.42 23.49
N ASP A 160 -1.20 2.25 23.49
CA ASP A 160 -0.41 1.79 24.64
C ASP A 160 -0.88 0.43 25.19
N LYS A 161 -1.52 -0.39 24.34
CA LYS A 161 -1.98 -1.74 24.67
C LYS A 161 -0.86 -2.76 24.41
N PRO A 162 -0.81 -3.86 25.19
CA PRO A 162 0.10 -4.96 24.88
C PRO A 162 -0.21 -5.54 23.50
N ARG A 163 0.81 -6.11 22.85
CA ARG A 163 0.60 -6.85 21.60
C ARG A 163 -0.30 -8.04 21.89
N CYS A 164 -1.41 -8.18 21.16
CA CYS A 164 -2.16 -9.44 21.16
C CYS A 164 -1.28 -10.52 20.51
N ILE A 165 -0.84 -11.48 21.32
CA ILE A 165 -0.29 -12.75 20.86
C ILE A 165 -1.48 -13.68 20.61
N VAL A 166 -1.93 -13.74 19.35
CA VAL A 166 -2.77 -14.86 18.91
C VAL A 166 -1.82 -16.03 18.73
N SER A 167 -1.83 -16.98 19.66
CA SER A 167 -1.17 -18.27 19.45
C SER A 167 -1.80 -18.92 18.22
N GLN A 168 -1.00 -19.24 17.21
CA GLN A 168 -1.44 -20.17 16.16
C GLN A 168 -1.72 -21.51 16.85
N ILE A 169 -2.98 -21.94 16.83
CA ILE A 169 -3.39 -23.31 17.18
C ILE A 169 -3.22 -24.17 15.94
#